data_AF-A0A1F8DRJ6-F1
#
_entry.id   AF-A0A1F8DRJ6-F1
#
_cell.length_a   1.000
_cell.length_b   1.000
_cell.length_c   1.000
_cell.angle_alpha   90.00
_cell.angle_beta   90.00
_cell.angle_gamma   90.00
#
_symmetry.space_group_name_H-M   'P 1'
#
loop_
_entity.id
_entity.type
_entity.pdbx_description
1 polymer ?
#
loop_
_entity_poly.entity_id
_entity_poly.type
_entity_poly.pdbx_seq_one_letter_code
_entity_poly.pdbx_strand_id
1 'polypeptide(L)'
;MQIETKNGYTLIELLVAMTLFVTAFALVNAAFVSALKTQREIVALISANDNVITSMEQINREIRTGIDFSGGGDSLTFTNARGEAVAYRLINNRIERGVGGNFFAITANNVRITRLNFIRTQPAGFPLRVTIIVQINPVGKDLEQIFVNMQTTVSPRIIF
;
A
#
# COMPACT_ATOMS: atom_id res chain seq x y z
N MET A 1 6.54 -55.80 -50.17
CA MET A 1 5.97 -54.56 -49.63
C MET A 1 5.08 -54.96 -48.46
N GLN A 2 5.59 -54.87 -47.22
CA GLN A 2 4.79 -55.18 -46.02
C GLN A 2 3.86 -53.99 -45.76
N ILE A 3 2.55 -54.24 -45.70
CA ILE A 3 1.56 -53.24 -45.34
C ILE A 3 1.47 -53.28 -43.81
N GLU A 4 2.02 -52.28 -43.14
CA GLU A 4 1.80 -52.10 -41.71
C GLU A 4 0.32 -51.78 -41.47
N THR A 5 -0.39 -52.69 -40.83
CA THR A 5 -1.73 -52.43 -40.30
C THR A 5 -1.61 -51.50 -39.11
N LYS A 6 -2.05 -50.24 -39.26
CA LYS A 6 -2.17 -49.32 -38.12
C LYS A 6 -3.28 -49.80 -37.19
N ASN A 7 -2.91 -50.23 -35.99
CA ASN A 7 -3.87 -50.59 -34.94
C ASN A 7 -4.68 -49.34 -34.55
N GLY A 8 -6.00 -49.43 -34.64
CA GLY A 8 -6.92 -48.38 -34.20
C GLY A 8 -7.23 -48.47 -32.71
N TYR A 9 -7.65 -47.35 -32.11
CA TYR A 9 -8.10 -47.31 -30.73
C TYR A 9 -9.56 -47.75 -30.60
N THR A 10 -9.88 -48.38 -29.48
CA THR A 10 -11.26 -48.71 -29.10
C THR A 10 -11.99 -47.47 -28.59
N LEU A 11 -13.33 -47.49 -28.67
CA LEU A 11 -14.17 -46.41 -28.14
C LEU A 11 -13.96 -46.18 -26.63
N ILE A 12 -13.70 -47.27 -25.88
CA ILE A 12 -13.46 -47.17 -24.44
C ILE A 12 -12.12 -46.50 -24.13
N GLU A 13 -11.06 -46.77 -24.89
CA GLU A 13 -9.77 -46.09 -24.73
C GLU A 13 -9.88 -44.59 -25.03
N LEU A 14 -10.68 -44.22 -26.03
CA LEU A 14 -10.92 -42.81 -26.37
C LEU A 14 -11.70 -42.09 -25.26
N LEU A 15 -12.70 -42.74 -24.66
CA LEU A 15 -13.43 -42.21 -23.51
C LEU A 15 -12.53 -42.02 -22.28
N VAL A 16 -11.66 -43.00 -21.99
CA VAL A 16 -10.71 -42.90 -20.87
C VAL A 16 -9.67 -41.80 -21.13
N ALA A 17 -9.14 -41.70 -22.35
CA ALA A 17 -8.19 -40.65 -22.71
C ALA A 17 -8.81 -39.25 -22.61
N MET A 18 -10.04 -39.08 -23.09
CA MET A 18 -10.76 -37.80 -23.01
C MET A 18 -11.04 -37.40 -21.57
N THR A 19 -11.49 -38.34 -20.73
CA THR A 19 -11.77 -38.04 -19.32
C THR A 19 -10.49 -37.63 -18.59
N LEU A 20 -9.40 -38.38 -18.75
CA LEU A 20 -8.10 -38.01 -18.17
C LEU A 20 -7.62 -36.64 -18.67
N PHE A 21 -7.75 -36.36 -19.96
CA PHE A 21 -7.35 -35.08 -20.54
C PHE A 21 -8.16 -33.91 -19.97
N VAL A 22 -9.49 -34.02 -19.94
CA VAL A 22 -10.37 -32.97 -19.39
C VAL A 22 -10.06 -32.73 -17.91
N THR A 23 -9.79 -33.80 -17.16
CA THR A 23 -9.46 -33.70 -15.73
C THR A 23 -8.14 -32.97 -15.52
N ALA A 24 -7.10 -33.32 -16.28
CA ALA A 24 -5.80 -32.64 -16.24
C ALA A 24 -5.90 -31.17 -16.70
N PHE A 25 -6.66 -30.90 -17.77
CA PHE A 25 -6.87 -29.55 -18.28
C PHE A 25 -7.61 -28.68 -17.26
N ALA A 26 -8.61 -29.22 -16.57
CA ALA A 26 -9.32 -28.50 -15.52
C ALA A 26 -8.38 -28.06 -14.37
N LEU A 27 -7.44 -28.91 -13.96
CA LEU A 27 -6.45 -28.58 -12.93
C LEU A 27 -5.55 -27.42 -13.35
N VAL A 28 -5.06 -27.41 -14.60
CA VAL A 28 -4.21 -26.34 -15.13
C VAL A 28 -4.98 -25.01 -15.17
N ASN A 29 -6.22 -25.02 -15.64
CA ASN A 29 -7.04 -23.81 -15.69
C ASN A 29 -7.38 -23.29 -14.29
N ALA A 30 -7.66 -24.17 -13.33
CA ALA A 30 -7.91 -23.77 -11.95
C ALA A 30 -6.69 -23.05 -11.34
N ALA A 31 -5.48 -23.59 -11.55
CA ALA A 31 -4.24 -22.95 -11.12
C ALA A 31 -4.03 -21.58 -11.80
N PHE A 32 -4.31 -21.48 -13.11
CA PHE A 32 -4.18 -20.25 -13.87
C PHE A 32 -5.14 -19.15 -13.38
N VAL A 33 -6.43 -19.48 -13.18
CA VAL A 33 -7.42 -18.53 -12.67
C VAL A 33 -7.05 -18.05 -11.26
N SER A 34 -6.58 -18.97 -10.41
CA SER A 34 -6.09 -18.62 -9.08
C SER A 34 -4.92 -17.64 -9.14
N ALA A 35 -3.93 -17.90 -10.01
CA ALA A 35 -2.79 -17.02 -10.20
C ALA A 35 -3.20 -15.60 -10.66
N LEU A 36 -4.17 -15.49 -11.58
CA LEU A 36 -4.70 -14.20 -12.02
C LEU A 36 -5.42 -13.44 -10.89
N LYS A 37 -6.15 -14.15 -10.03
CA LYS A 37 -6.80 -13.55 -8.86
C LYS A 37 -5.75 -12.95 -7.92
N THR A 38 -4.74 -13.75 -7.56
CA THR A 38 -3.62 -13.32 -6.71
C THR A 38 -2.87 -12.14 -7.31
N GLN A 39 -2.63 -12.13 -8.63
CA GLN A 39 -1.97 -11.01 -9.29
C GLN A 39 -2.74 -9.70 -9.13
N ARG A 40 -4.08 -9.74 -9.28
CA ARG A 40 -4.92 -8.54 -9.11
C ARG A 40 -4.90 -8.04 -7.67
N GLU A 41 -4.92 -8.95 -6.70
CA GLU A 41 -4.80 -8.64 -5.28
C GLU A 41 -3.46 -7.96 -4.95
N ILE A 42 -2.34 -8.50 -5.47
CA ILE A 42 -1.00 -7.93 -5.30
C ILE A 42 -0.91 -6.53 -5.91
N VAL A 43 -1.45 -6.31 -7.11
CA VAL A 43 -1.41 -4.99 -7.76
C VAL A 43 -2.18 -3.94 -6.94
N ALA A 44 -3.34 -4.31 -6.38
CA ALA A 44 -4.11 -3.41 -5.51
C ALA A 44 -3.33 -3.07 -4.22
N LEU A 45 -2.65 -4.05 -3.63
CA LEU A 45 -1.80 -3.84 -2.46
C LEU A 45 -0.62 -2.91 -2.78
N ILE A 46 0.08 -3.12 -3.90
CA ILE A 46 1.18 -2.25 -4.35
C ILE A 46 0.68 -0.82 -4.55
N SER A 47 -0.44 -0.65 -5.25
CA SER A 47 -1.03 0.68 -5.50
C SER A 47 -1.42 1.40 -4.21
N ALA A 48 -1.97 0.69 -3.22
CA ALA A 48 -2.28 1.26 -1.91
C ALA A 48 -1.02 1.68 -1.15
N ASN A 49 0.04 0.86 -1.18
CA ASN A 49 1.32 1.17 -0.57
C ASN A 49 1.97 2.41 -1.22
N ASP A 50 2.05 2.45 -2.55
CA ASP A 50 2.67 3.55 -3.30
C ASP A 50 1.98 4.90 -3.01
N ASN A 51 0.65 4.88 -2.87
CA ASN A 51 -0.12 6.08 -2.53
C ASN A 51 0.29 6.66 -1.17
N VAL A 52 0.48 5.77 -0.19
CA VAL A 52 0.84 6.17 1.17
C VAL A 52 2.30 6.57 1.26
N ILE A 53 3.20 5.85 0.58
CA ILE A 53 4.61 6.21 0.47
C ILE A 53 4.75 7.61 -0.12
N THR A 54 4.00 7.92 -1.18
CA THR A 54 4.00 9.26 -1.80
C THR A 54 3.50 10.33 -0.84
N SER A 55 2.43 10.04 -0.09
CA SER A 55 1.89 10.95 0.94
C SER A 55 2.90 11.16 2.08
N MET A 56 3.56 10.11 2.55
CA MET A 56 4.61 10.17 3.58
C MET A 56 5.83 10.96 3.10
N GLU A 57 6.22 10.80 1.84
CA GLU A 57 7.33 11.56 1.26
C GLU A 57 6.99 13.05 1.20
N GLN A 58 5.76 13.41 0.85
CA GLN A 58 5.31 14.80 0.93
C GLN A 58 5.43 15.34 2.36
N ILE A 59 4.90 14.61 3.35
CA ILE A 59 4.99 15.01 4.77
C ILE A 59 6.45 15.16 5.20
N ASN A 60 7.30 14.20 4.86
CA ASN A 60 8.73 14.20 5.17
C ASN A 60 9.45 15.43 4.60
N ARG A 61 9.15 15.80 3.35
CA ARG A 61 9.75 16.98 2.71
C ARG A 61 9.35 18.27 3.42
N GLU A 62 8.09 18.40 3.82
CA GLU A 62 7.62 19.59 4.53
C GLU A 62 8.19 19.64 5.96
N ILE A 63 8.25 18.53 6.68
CA ILE A 63 8.89 18.48 8.01
C ILE A 63 10.39 18.79 7.91
N ARG A 64 11.08 18.33 6.85
CA ARG A 64 12.52 18.59 6.69
C ARG A 64 12.84 20.08 6.66
N THR A 65 11.93 20.92 6.22
CA THR A 65 12.12 22.38 6.16
C THR A 65 11.22 23.15 7.13
N GLY A 66 10.51 22.43 8.01
CA GLY A 66 9.59 23.02 8.96
C GLY A 66 10.28 23.53 10.22
N ILE A 67 9.61 24.44 10.92
CA ILE A 67 9.97 24.95 12.23
C ILE A 67 8.72 25.02 13.13
N ASP A 68 8.91 25.29 14.42
CA ASP A 68 7.82 25.50 15.39
C ASP A 68 6.82 24.33 15.47
N PHE A 69 7.35 23.10 15.48
CA PHE A 69 6.54 21.89 15.55
C PHE A 69 5.75 21.82 16.85
N SER A 70 4.44 21.56 16.73
CA SER A 70 3.54 21.33 17.84
C SER A 70 2.56 20.18 17.54
N GLY A 71 1.97 19.60 18.58
CA GLY A 71 1.16 18.38 18.47
C GLY A 71 1.99 17.09 18.57
N GLY A 72 1.38 15.99 18.15
CA GLY A 72 1.82 14.60 18.31
C GLY A 72 0.61 13.67 18.31
N GLY A 73 0.82 12.37 18.16
CA GLY A 73 -0.32 11.45 18.00
C GLY A 73 -0.84 11.48 16.57
N ASP A 74 -2.15 11.59 16.38
CA ASP A 74 -2.78 11.58 15.06
C ASP A 74 -2.66 12.91 14.29
N SER A 75 -2.11 13.96 14.90
CA SER A 75 -1.98 15.28 14.30
C SER A 75 -0.65 15.97 14.61
N LEU A 76 -0.17 16.75 13.65
CA LEU A 76 1.07 17.51 13.75
C LEU A 76 0.90 18.85 13.04
N THR A 77 1.34 19.93 13.68
CA THR A 77 1.34 21.27 13.07
C THR A 77 2.74 21.87 13.13
N PHE A 78 3.08 22.69 12.13
CA PHE A 78 4.37 23.38 12.04
C PHE A 78 4.30 24.48 10.98
N THR A 79 5.30 25.36 10.98
CA THR A 79 5.47 26.38 9.93
C THR A 79 6.40 25.83 8.86
N ASN A 80 5.98 25.83 7.59
CA ASN A 80 6.81 25.34 6.49
C ASN A 80 7.83 26.41 6.01
N ALA A 81 8.69 26.05 5.06
CA ALA A 81 9.69 26.96 4.46
C ALA A 81 9.11 28.22 3.80
N ARG A 82 7.80 28.26 3.51
CA ARG A 82 7.10 29.41 2.91
C ARG A 82 6.50 30.34 3.97
N GLY A 83 6.68 30.03 5.25
CA GLY A 83 6.04 30.76 6.36
C GLY A 83 4.55 30.42 6.54
N GLU A 84 4.06 29.35 5.91
CA GLU A 84 2.66 28.93 6.04
C GLU A 84 2.49 27.98 7.23
N ALA A 85 1.42 28.17 8.00
CA ALA A 85 1.02 27.22 9.04
C ALA A 85 0.40 25.97 8.39
N VAL A 86 1.14 24.86 8.46
CA VAL A 86 0.74 23.56 7.92
C VAL A 86 0.28 22.65 9.05
N ALA A 87 -0.77 21.88 8.80
CA ALA A 87 -1.27 20.86 9.71
C ALA A 87 -1.46 19.53 8.98
N TYR A 88 -1.04 18.42 9.57
CA TYR A 88 -1.45 17.08 9.16
C TYR A 88 -2.31 16.45 10.23
N ARG A 89 -3.32 15.69 9.82
CA ARG A 89 -4.20 14.96 10.73
C ARG A 89 -4.78 13.72 10.07
N LEU A 90 -5.18 12.74 10.90
CA LEU A 90 -5.99 11.61 10.47
C LEU A 90 -7.47 11.92 10.69
N ILE A 91 -8.25 12.04 9.62
CA ILE A 91 -9.70 12.21 9.66
C ILE A 91 -10.34 11.25 8.65
N ASN A 92 -11.41 10.57 9.04
CA ASN A 92 -12.15 9.64 8.17
C ASN A 92 -11.25 8.60 7.46
N ASN A 93 -10.29 8.03 8.20
CA ASN A 93 -9.31 7.05 7.69
C ASN A 93 -8.42 7.57 6.56
N ARG A 94 -8.20 8.89 6.47
CA ARG A 94 -7.34 9.53 5.48
C ARG A 94 -6.42 10.52 6.13
N ILE A 95 -5.23 10.68 5.55
CA ILE A 95 -4.35 11.77 5.96
C ILE A 95 -4.82 13.02 5.24
N GLU A 96 -5.12 14.05 6.01
CA GLU A 96 -5.42 15.38 5.51
C GLU A 96 -4.23 16.31 5.74
N ARG A 97 -3.99 17.19 4.77
CA ARG A 97 -3.09 18.32 4.88
C ARG A 97 -3.91 19.60 4.91
N GLY A 98 -3.65 20.44 5.90
CA GLY A 98 -4.23 21.77 6.04
C GLY A 98 -3.21 22.88 5.89
N VAL A 99 -3.61 23.97 5.23
CA VAL A 99 -2.84 25.22 5.21
C VAL A 99 -3.79 26.38 5.53
N GLY A 100 -3.45 27.17 6.55
CA GLY A 100 -4.28 28.31 6.95
C GLY A 100 -5.72 27.92 7.35
N GLY A 101 -5.93 26.69 7.83
CA GLY A 101 -7.23 26.18 8.28
C GLY A 101 -8.05 25.40 7.25
N ASN A 102 -7.67 25.41 5.96
CA ASN A 102 -8.34 24.62 4.92
C ASN A 102 -7.65 23.26 4.75
N PHE A 103 -8.41 22.17 4.89
CA PHE A 103 -7.88 20.79 4.85
C PHE A 103 -8.30 20.04 3.59
N PHE A 104 -7.37 19.26 3.03
CA PHE A 104 -7.58 18.39 1.89
C PHE A 104 -6.94 17.03 2.14
N ALA A 105 -7.63 15.95 1.74
CA ALA A 105 -7.07 14.61 1.80
C ALA A 105 -5.91 14.45 0.81
N ILE A 106 -4.77 13.96 1.28
CA ILE A 106 -3.59 13.67 0.44
C ILE A 106 -3.46 12.18 0.08
N THR A 107 -4.12 11.31 0.84
CA THR A 107 -4.21 9.87 0.53
C THR A 107 -5.44 9.59 -0.35
N ALA A 108 -5.35 8.64 -1.28
CA ALA A 108 -6.43 8.23 -2.17
C ALA A 108 -7.46 7.31 -1.50
N ASN A 109 -8.58 7.05 -2.21
CA ASN A 109 -9.71 6.25 -1.69
C ASN A 109 -9.43 4.73 -1.67
N ASN A 110 -8.40 4.25 -2.37
CA ASN A 110 -8.04 2.84 -2.46
C ASN A 110 -7.28 2.33 -1.22
N VAL A 111 -6.97 3.21 -0.28
CA VAL A 111 -6.25 2.90 0.95
C VAL A 111 -6.95 3.51 2.16
N ARG A 112 -7.09 2.72 3.22
CA ARG A 112 -7.60 3.18 4.52
C ARG A 112 -6.45 3.29 5.50
N ILE A 113 -6.31 4.46 6.10
CA ILE A 113 -5.35 4.68 7.19
C ILE A 113 -6.03 4.29 8.49
N THR A 114 -5.54 3.23 9.12
CA THR A 114 -6.07 2.74 10.40
C THR A 114 -5.39 3.42 11.57
N ARG A 115 -4.11 3.78 11.41
CA ARG A 115 -3.34 4.49 12.43
C ARG A 115 -2.38 5.49 11.80
N LEU A 116 -2.34 6.69 12.36
CA LEU A 116 -1.32 7.69 12.11
C LEU A 116 -0.79 8.12 13.47
N ASN A 117 0.53 8.14 13.64
CA ASN A 117 1.15 8.58 14.87
C ASN A 117 2.43 9.37 14.59
N PHE A 118 2.45 10.63 15.00
CA PHE A 118 3.59 11.53 15.00
C PHE A 118 4.22 11.54 16.38
N ILE A 119 5.45 11.07 16.48
CA ILE A 119 6.25 11.09 17.70
C ILE A 119 7.35 12.13 17.53
N ARG A 120 7.32 13.16 18.37
CA ARG A 120 8.36 14.19 18.43
C ARG A 120 9.35 13.82 19.53
N THR A 121 10.63 13.77 19.19
CA THR A 121 11.70 13.48 20.14
C THR A 121 12.82 14.50 19.97
N GLN A 122 13.16 15.22 21.03
CA GLN A 122 14.28 16.17 21.03
C GLN A 122 15.12 15.98 22.29
N PRO A 123 16.13 15.09 22.24
CA PRO A 123 17.07 14.94 23.34
C PRO A 123 17.95 16.20 23.48
N ALA A 124 18.44 16.47 24.69
CA ALA A 124 19.34 17.60 24.95
C ALA A 124 20.58 17.53 24.04
N GLY A 125 20.88 18.62 23.35
CA GLY A 125 22.03 18.70 22.43
C GLY A 125 21.81 18.09 21.05
N PHE A 126 20.62 17.56 20.73
CA PHE A 126 20.29 17.00 19.42
C PHE A 126 19.13 17.77 18.74
N PRO A 127 19.10 17.81 17.40
CA PRO A 127 17.97 18.40 16.68
C PRO A 127 16.69 17.59 16.93
N LEU A 128 15.55 18.27 16.84
CA LEU A 128 14.23 17.63 16.88
C LEU A 128 14.14 16.53 15.81
N ARG A 129 13.57 15.39 16.18
CA ARG A 129 13.23 14.30 15.27
C ARG A 129 11.73 14.08 15.32
N VAL A 130 11.13 13.92 14.14
CA VAL A 130 9.73 13.54 14.00
C VAL A 130 9.69 12.16 13.39
N THR A 131 9.18 11.19 14.14
CA THR A 131 8.90 9.84 13.67
C THR A 131 7.43 9.76 13.28
N ILE A 132 7.17 9.38 12.04
CA ILE A 132 5.84 9.17 11.50
C ILE A 132 5.62 7.66 11.43
N ILE A 133 4.58 7.17 12.08
CA ILE A 133 4.14 5.79 12.03
C ILE A 133 2.77 5.75 11.37
N VAL A 134 2.64 4.98 10.29
CA VAL A 134 1.40 4.82 9.54
C VAL A 134 1.07 3.33 9.48
N GLN A 135 -0.15 2.98 9.83
CA GLN A 135 -0.72 1.68 9.55
C GLN A 135 -1.84 1.83 8.54
N ILE A 136 -1.83 0.96 7.54
CA ILE A 136 -2.78 1.00 6.45
C ILE A 136 -3.43 -0.36 6.23
N ASN A 137 -4.63 -0.30 5.68
CA ASN A 137 -5.40 -1.44 5.23
C ASN A 137 -5.86 -1.16 3.78
N PRO A 138 -5.42 -1.95 2.79
CA PRO A 138 -5.86 -1.79 1.41
C PRO A 138 -7.35 -2.11 1.26
N VAL A 139 -8.04 -1.41 0.36
CA VAL A 139 -9.45 -1.66 0.08
C VAL A 139 -9.58 -2.74 -1.01
N GLY A 140 -10.16 -3.89 -0.69
CA GLY A 140 -10.43 -4.96 -1.67
C GLY A 140 -11.05 -6.20 -1.02
N LYS A 141 -11.83 -6.97 -1.80
CA LYS A 141 -12.68 -8.10 -1.34
C LYS A 141 -11.92 -9.23 -0.62
N ASP A 142 -10.59 -9.27 -0.72
CA ASP A 142 -9.73 -10.26 -0.08
C ASP A 142 -8.54 -9.60 0.67
N LEU A 143 -8.52 -8.27 0.77
CA LEU A 143 -7.39 -7.50 1.33
C LEU A 143 -7.71 -6.90 2.70
N GLU A 144 -8.94 -7.00 3.19
CA GLU A 144 -9.40 -6.34 4.42
C GLU A 144 -8.65 -6.80 5.68
N GLN A 145 -8.06 -7.99 5.68
CA GLN A 145 -7.27 -8.51 6.80
C GLN A 145 -5.78 -8.20 6.71
N ILE A 146 -5.32 -7.60 5.59
CA ILE A 146 -3.92 -7.28 5.38
C ILE A 146 -3.63 -5.89 5.96
N PHE A 147 -2.68 -5.84 6.90
CA PHE A 147 -2.19 -4.59 7.48
C PHE A 147 -0.74 -4.38 7.10
N VAL A 148 -0.40 -3.16 6.70
CA VAL A 148 0.99 -2.75 6.44
C VAL A 148 1.34 -1.64 7.40
N ASN A 149 2.48 -1.80 8.10
CA ASN A 149 3.04 -0.77 8.98
C ASN A 149 4.23 -0.13 8.28
N MET A 150 4.22 1.19 8.19
CA MET A 150 5.31 1.99 7.66
C MET A 150 5.75 2.98 8.72
N GLN A 151 7.06 3.16 8.83
CA GLN A 151 7.64 4.13 9.74
C GLN A 151 8.79 4.86 9.06
N THR A 152 8.86 6.16 9.29
CA THR A 152 10.00 6.99 8.87
C THR A 152 10.31 8.01 9.95
N THR A 153 11.57 8.43 10.04
CA THR A 153 12.00 9.46 10.98
C THR A 153 12.75 10.52 10.21
N VAL A 154 12.31 11.76 10.36
CA VAL A 154 12.89 12.93 9.72
C VAL A 154 13.33 13.95 10.77
N SER A 155 14.48 14.57 10.55
CA SER A 155 14.94 15.70 11.34
C SER A 155 14.80 16.97 10.49
N PRO A 156 14.20 18.05 11.00
CA PRO A 156 14.19 19.33 10.32
C PRO A 156 15.62 19.86 10.15
N ARG A 157 15.88 20.49 9.00
CA ARG A 157 17.11 21.21 8.72
C ARG A 157 16.76 22.69 8.69
N ILE A 158 17.14 23.38 9.76
CA ILE A 158 16.98 24.83 9.83
C ILE A 158 18.02 25.44 8.89
N ILE A 159 17.55 26.08 7.82
CA ILE A 159 18.39 26.86 6.91
C ILE A 159 18.14 28.32 7.30
N PHE A 160 19.06 28.89 8.08
CA PHE A 160 19.07 30.33 8.38
C PHE A 160 19.76 31.08 7.24
#